data_AF-A0A9E2TY11-F1
#
_entry.id   AF-A0A9E2TY11-F1
#
_cell.length_a   1.000
_cell.length_b   1.000
_cell.length_c   1.000
_cell.angle_alpha   90.00
_cell.angle_beta   90.00
_cell.angle_gamma   90.00
#
_symmetry.space_group_name_H-M   'P 1'
#
loop_
_entity.id
_entity.type
_entity.pdbx_description
1 polymer ?
#
loop_
_entity_poly.entity_id
_entity_poly.type
_entity_poly.pdbx_seq_one_letter_code
_entity_poly.pdbx_strand_id
1 'polypeptide(L)'
;MTSGVFLVLSAFLASAVEGIEALTIVLASGVARGWRSSLTGVAAALVVLAAIVAALGPALTVIPLNALRVVVGGLLLTFGLQWLRKAILRASGFKALHDEDAIFARELADAQEAEHVERAGLDWYGFVLSFKGVLLEGLEVVFIVLTFGSTQGSIPLAAVGAAAALILVAGVGVAVRAPLARVPENLMKFAVGVMLTTFGIFWSTEGAGAHWP
;
A
#
# COMPACT_ATOMS: atom_id res chain seq x y z
N MET A 1 -0.25 25.91 6.79
CA MET A 1 0.30 24.91 7.74
C MET A 1 -0.63 23.71 7.91
N THR A 2 -1.96 23.90 7.98
CA THR A 2 -2.95 22.80 8.11
C THR A 2 -2.95 21.81 6.95
N SER A 3 -2.91 22.29 5.69
CA SER A 3 -2.93 21.43 4.49
C SER A 3 -1.79 20.39 4.46
N GLY A 4 -0.54 20.82 4.65
CA GLY A 4 0.61 19.91 4.66
C GLY A 4 0.58 18.86 5.78
N VAL A 5 -0.02 19.17 6.94
CA VAL A 5 -0.20 18.18 8.02
C VAL A 5 -1.22 17.11 7.62
N PHE A 6 -2.34 17.51 7.02
CA PHE A 6 -3.31 16.55 6.49
C PHE A 6 -2.71 15.68 5.39
N LEU A 7 -1.93 16.25 4.48
CA LEU A 7 -1.20 15.49 3.45
C LEU A 7 -0.33 14.38 4.05
N VAL A 8 0.51 14.77 5.01
CA VAL A 8 1.44 13.85 5.66
C VAL A 8 0.68 12.78 6.42
N LEU A 9 -0.36 13.14 7.18
CA LEU A 9 -1.17 12.19 7.93
C LEU A 9 -1.95 11.23 7.03
N SER A 10 -2.55 11.72 5.94
CA SER A 10 -3.28 10.87 4.99
C SER A 10 -2.35 9.89 4.29
N ALA A 11 -1.20 10.35 3.80
CA ALA A 11 -0.18 9.49 3.20
C ALA A 11 0.36 8.49 4.22
N PHE A 12 0.66 8.93 5.44
CA PHE A 12 1.16 8.08 6.52
C PHE A 12 0.16 6.96 6.86
N LEU A 13 -1.11 7.30 7.13
CA LEU A 13 -2.10 6.32 7.54
C LEU A 13 -2.39 5.31 6.44
N ALA A 14 -2.51 5.76 5.19
CA ALA A 14 -2.75 4.89 4.06
C ALA A 14 -1.53 3.97 3.81
N SER A 15 -0.32 4.51 3.78
CA SER A 15 0.90 3.71 3.60
C SER A 15 1.22 2.78 4.78
N ALA A 16 0.76 3.10 5.98
CA ALA A 16 0.91 2.21 7.13
C ALA A 16 0.08 0.92 6.97
N VAL A 17 -1.12 1.00 6.40
CA VAL A 17 -1.96 -0.18 6.12
C VAL A 17 -1.26 -1.11 5.14
N GLU A 18 -0.83 -0.57 3.99
CA GLU A 18 -0.12 -1.40 2.99
C GLU A 18 1.20 -1.94 3.53
N GLY A 19 1.89 -1.15 4.37
CA GLY A 19 3.10 -1.58 5.04
C GLY A 19 2.87 -2.78 5.98
N ILE A 20 1.71 -2.84 6.65
CA ILE A 20 1.36 -3.95 7.54
C ILE A 20 1.10 -5.22 6.73
N GLU A 21 0.35 -5.11 5.62
CA GLU A 21 0.07 -6.25 4.73
C GLU A 21 1.37 -6.79 4.12
N ALA A 22 2.24 -5.91 3.63
CA ALA A 22 3.54 -6.29 3.09
C ALA A 22 4.41 -6.98 4.16
N LEU A 23 4.42 -6.44 5.38
CA LEU A 23 5.16 -7.01 6.51
C LEU A 23 4.63 -8.41 6.85
N THR A 24 3.32 -8.61 6.91
CA THR A 24 2.70 -9.91 7.20
C THR A 24 3.14 -10.98 6.20
N ILE A 25 3.13 -10.67 4.89
CA ILE A 25 3.58 -11.58 3.84
C ILE A 25 5.08 -11.90 3.98
N VAL A 26 5.91 -10.88 4.22
CA VAL A 26 7.36 -11.04 4.37
C VAL A 26 7.72 -11.85 5.63
N LEU A 27 7.00 -11.62 6.74
CA LEU A 27 7.16 -12.41 7.96
C LEU A 27 6.80 -13.88 7.72
N ALA A 28 5.66 -14.15 7.08
CA ALA A 28 5.22 -15.51 6.78
C ALA A 28 6.25 -16.22 5.88
N SER A 29 6.69 -15.54 4.82
CA SER A 29 7.73 -16.03 3.93
C SER A 29 9.06 -16.27 4.65
N GLY A 30 9.52 -15.32 5.47
CA GLY A 30 10.81 -15.40 6.17
C GLY A 30 10.85 -16.53 7.20
N VAL A 31 9.74 -16.78 7.89
CA VAL A 31 9.60 -17.87 8.86
C VAL A 31 9.46 -19.22 8.16
N ALA A 32 8.69 -19.34 7.08
CA ALA A 32 8.50 -20.61 6.38
C ALA A 32 9.68 -21.03 5.49
N ARG A 33 10.29 -20.07 4.76
CA ARG A 33 11.24 -20.33 3.66
C ARG A 33 12.64 -19.78 3.86
N GLY A 34 12.84 -19.05 4.95
CA GLY A 34 14.14 -18.49 5.33
C GLY A 34 14.35 -17.04 4.88
N TRP A 35 14.90 -16.27 5.82
CA TRP A 35 15.08 -14.83 5.69
C TRP A 35 15.96 -14.38 4.51
N ARG A 36 16.93 -15.20 4.09
CA ARG A 36 17.83 -14.81 2.98
C ARG A 36 17.06 -14.68 1.66
N SER A 37 16.19 -15.64 1.35
CA SER A 37 15.35 -15.60 0.14
C SER A 37 14.32 -14.48 0.21
N SER A 38 13.61 -14.38 1.35
CA SER A 38 12.56 -13.37 1.55
C SER A 38 13.13 -11.95 1.44
N LEU A 39 14.22 -11.64 2.15
CA LEU A 39 14.85 -10.31 2.09
C LEU A 39 15.43 -9.98 0.71
N THR A 40 15.91 -10.99 -0.03
CA THR A 40 16.34 -10.79 -1.43
C THR A 40 15.14 -10.45 -2.33
N GLY A 41 13.99 -11.10 -2.10
CA GLY A 41 12.72 -10.77 -2.77
C GLY A 41 12.26 -9.35 -2.46
N VAL A 42 12.29 -8.94 -1.19
CA VAL A 42 12.00 -7.57 -0.76
C VAL A 42 12.92 -6.57 -1.45
N ALA A 43 14.23 -6.79 -1.42
CA ALA A 43 15.20 -5.90 -2.04
C ALA A 43 14.98 -5.76 -3.56
N ALA A 44 14.72 -6.87 -4.25
CA ALA A 44 14.39 -6.85 -5.67
C ALA A 44 13.10 -6.07 -5.96
N ALA A 45 12.06 -6.24 -5.15
CA ALA A 45 10.80 -5.51 -5.29
C ALA A 45 11.00 -4.00 -5.09
N LEU A 46 11.78 -3.60 -4.06
CA LEU A 46 12.10 -2.19 -3.81
C LEU A 46 12.88 -1.55 -4.96
N VAL A 47 13.82 -2.28 -5.58
CA VAL A 47 14.54 -1.80 -6.77
C VAL A 47 13.58 -1.59 -7.94
N VAL A 48 12.67 -2.54 -8.17
CA VAL A 48 11.66 -2.42 -9.24
C VAL A 48 10.72 -1.25 -8.96
N LEU A 49 10.23 -1.08 -7.74
CA LEU A 49 9.41 0.06 -7.34
C LEU A 49 10.13 1.39 -7.54
N ALA A 50 11.41 1.48 -7.13
CA ALA A 50 12.22 2.67 -7.36
C ALA A 50 12.37 2.99 -8.85
N ALA A 51 12.59 1.97 -9.69
CA ALA A 51 12.66 2.13 -11.14
C ALA A 51 11.31 2.59 -11.73
N ILE A 52 10.19 2.02 -11.27
CA ILE A 52 8.84 2.44 -11.69
C ILE A 52 8.61 3.90 -11.32
N VAL A 53 8.88 4.31 -10.08
CA VAL A 53 8.70 5.70 -9.62
C VAL A 53 9.60 6.65 -10.39
N ALA A 54 10.87 6.29 -10.61
CA ALA A 54 11.82 7.10 -11.37
C ALA A 54 11.38 7.28 -12.84
N ALA A 55 10.77 6.26 -13.44
CA ALA A 55 10.23 6.34 -14.80
C ALA A 55 8.91 7.14 -14.85
N LEU A 56 8.02 6.97 -13.87
CA LEU A 56 6.73 7.66 -13.83
C LEU A 56 6.88 9.16 -13.58
N GLY A 57 7.85 9.58 -12.75
CA GLY A 57 8.04 10.98 -12.37
C GLY A 57 8.10 11.94 -13.57
N PRO A 58 9.05 11.76 -14.51
CA PRO A 58 9.11 12.56 -15.74
C PRO A 58 7.90 12.36 -16.65
N ALA A 59 7.32 11.16 -16.71
CA ALA A 59 6.13 10.91 -17.54
C ALA A 59 4.90 11.70 -17.06
N LEU A 60 4.80 11.98 -15.76
CA LEU A 60 3.69 12.76 -15.20
C LEU A 60 3.78 14.26 -15.51
N THR A 61 4.97 14.81 -15.79
CA THR A 61 5.14 16.24 -16.07
C THR A 61 4.68 16.64 -17.48
N VAL A 62 4.60 15.68 -18.40
CA VAL A 62 4.18 15.91 -19.79
C VAL A 62 2.67 15.70 -20.00
N ILE A 63 1.96 15.15 -19.01
CA ILE A 63 0.52 14.87 -19.09
C ILE A 63 -0.26 16.13 -18.68
N PRO A 64 -1.28 16.56 -19.47
CA PRO A 64 -2.14 17.67 -19.09
C PRO A 64 -2.82 17.43 -17.73
N LEU A 65 -2.74 18.41 -16.84
CA LEU A 65 -3.28 18.32 -15.48
C LEU A 65 -4.75 17.87 -15.44
N ASN A 66 -5.59 18.34 -16.36
CA ASN A 66 -7.01 17.95 -16.40
C ASN A 66 -7.19 16.47 -16.76
N ALA A 67 -6.42 15.96 -17.72
CA ALA A 67 -6.45 14.54 -18.08
C ALA A 67 -5.95 13.68 -16.91
N LEU A 68 -4.87 14.11 -16.25
CA LEU A 68 -4.35 13.46 -15.05
C LEU A 68 -5.42 13.43 -13.94
N ARG A 69 -6.14 14.55 -13.73
CA ARG A 69 -7.21 14.66 -12.73
C ARG A 69 -8.36 13.68 -12.98
N VAL A 70 -8.81 13.53 -14.22
CA VAL A 70 -9.87 12.57 -14.57
C VAL A 70 -9.39 11.14 -14.35
N VAL A 71 -8.21 10.77 -14.84
CA VAL A 71 -7.70 9.40 -14.75
C VAL A 71 -7.43 9.02 -13.29
N VAL A 72 -6.67 9.84 -12.57
CA VAL A 72 -6.34 9.58 -11.16
C VAL A 72 -7.59 9.68 -10.29
N GLY A 73 -8.47 10.67 -10.53
CA GLY A 73 -9.75 10.78 -9.84
C GLY A 73 -10.61 9.53 -10.01
N GLY A 74 -10.68 8.97 -11.22
CA GLY A 74 -11.38 7.71 -11.49
C GLY A 74 -10.76 6.51 -10.78
N LEU A 75 -9.43 6.41 -10.75
CA LEU A 75 -8.72 5.37 -9.99
C LEU A 75 -9.01 5.49 -8.49
N LEU A 76 -8.91 6.68 -7.91
CA LEU A 76 -9.25 6.91 -6.50
C LEU A 76 -10.68 6.55 -6.17
N LEU A 77 -11.61 6.89 -7.06
CA LEU A 77 -13.02 6.60 -6.86
C LEU A 77 -13.27 5.09 -6.89
N THR A 78 -12.64 4.38 -7.82
CA THR A 78 -12.75 2.91 -7.90
C THR A 78 -12.11 2.22 -6.70
N PHE A 79 -10.87 2.55 -6.34
CA PHE A 79 -10.20 1.98 -5.16
C PHE A 79 -10.92 2.36 -3.86
N GLY A 80 -11.23 3.65 -3.68
CA GLY A 80 -11.94 4.17 -2.53
C GLY A 80 -13.29 3.51 -2.33
N LEU A 81 -14.10 3.35 -3.39
CA LEU A 81 -15.39 2.66 -3.29
C LEU A 81 -15.23 1.16 -2.99
N GLN A 82 -14.23 0.50 -3.55
CA GLN A 82 -13.97 -0.91 -3.23
C GLN A 82 -13.58 -1.08 -1.75
N TRP A 83 -12.72 -0.22 -1.24
CA TRP A 83 -12.29 -0.19 0.15
C TRP A 83 -13.46 0.15 1.08
N LEU A 84 -14.19 1.22 0.78
CA LEU A 84 -15.34 1.66 1.56
C LEU A 84 -16.44 0.58 1.59
N ARG A 85 -16.74 -0.05 0.45
CA ARG A 85 -17.67 -1.18 0.38
C ARG A 85 -17.20 -2.33 1.29
N LYS A 86 -15.93 -2.74 1.17
CA LYS A 86 -15.37 -3.82 2.00
C LYS A 86 -15.44 -3.45 3.49
N ALA A 87 -15.11 -2.21 3.84
CA ALA A 87 -15.13 -1.73 5.22
C ALA A 87 -16.55 -1.68 5.80
N ILE A 88 -17.54 -1.19 5.05
CA ILE A 88 -18.95 -1.18 5.46
C ILE A 88 -19.48 -2.61 5.65
N LEU A 89 -19.17 -3.53 4.71
CA LEU A 89 -19.57 -4.93 4.84
C LEU A 89 -18.96 -5.61 6.09
N ARG A 90 -17.74 -5.22 6.46
CA ARG A 90 -17.07 -5.70 7.68
C ARG A 90 -17.69 -5.12 8.94
N ALA A 91 -17.93 -3.81 8.97
CA ALA A 91 -18.57 -3.14 10.11
C ALA A 91 -20.01 -3.61 10.36
N SER A 92 -20.71 -4.00 9.29
CA SER A 92 -22.09 -4.53 9.36
C SER A 92 -22.16 -6.03 9.62
N GLY A 93 -21.02 -6.74 9.75
CA GLY A 93 -20.98 -8.18 10.03
C GLY A 93 -21.26 -9.08 8.83
N PHE A 94 -21.52 -8.53 7.64
CA PHE A 94 -21.74 -9.29 6.39
C PHE A 94 -20.44 -9.80 5.74
N LYS A 95 -19.28 -9.38 6.26
CA LYS A 95 -17.97 -9.88 5.87
C LYS A 95 -17.08 -10.02 7.10
N ALA A 96 -16.28 -11.07 7.16
CA ALA A 96 -15.29 -11.24 8.22
C ALA A 96 -14.32 -10.05 8.26
N LEU A 97 -13.96 -9.63 9.48
CA LEU A 97 -12.95 -8.61 9.72
C LEU A 97 -11.64 -9.02 9.04
N HIS A 98 -10.88 -8.03 8.56
CA HIS A 98 -9.50 -8.29 8.16
C HIS A 98 -8.71 -8.63 9.43
N ASP A 99 -8.00 -9.76 9.37
CA ASP A 99 -7.31 -10.37 10.50
C ASP A 99 -5.94 -10.82 9.99
N GLU A 100 -4.92 -10.04 10.36
CA GLU A 100 -3.52 -10.26 9.99
C GLU A 100 -2.96 -11.55 10.59
N ASP A 101 -3.40 -11.98 11.78
CA ASP A 101 -2.97 -13.25 12.37
C ASP A 101 -3.48 -14.42 11.53
N ALA A 102 -4.75 -14.34 11.10
CA ALA A 102 -5.35 -15.35 10.25
C ALA A 102 -4.79 -15.36 8.82
N ILE A 103 -4.32 -14.22 8.32
CA ILE A 103 -3.64 -14.14 7.01
C ILE A 103 -2.22 -14.70 7.14
N PHE A 104 -1.47 -14.26 8.15
CA PHE A 104 -0.15 -14.79 8.45
C PHE A 104 -0.15 -16.31 8.59
N ALA A 105 -1.09 -16.87 9.35
CA ALA A 105 -1.19 -18.31 9.56
C ALA A 105 -1.45 -19.09 8.26
N ARG A 106 -2.28 -18.53 7.36
CA ARG A 106 -2.57 -19.12 6.05
C ARG A 106 -1.36 -19.04 5.12
N GLU A 107 -0.77 -17.86 4.98
CA GLU A 107 0.44 -17.65 4.17
C GLU A 107 1.60 -18.53 4.66
N LEU A 108 1.73 -18.69 5.98
CA LEU A 108 2.74 -19.57 6.57
C LEU A 108 2.49 -21.03 6.21
N ALA A 109 1.24 -21.51 6.31
CA ALA A 109 0.88 -22.88 5.96
C ALA A 109 1.09 -23.16 4.46
N ASP A 110 0.57 -22.29 3.60
CA ASP A 110 0.73 -22.40 2.14
C ASP A 110 2.21 -22.38 1.75
N ALA A 111 3.00 -21.53 2.40
CA ALA A 111 4.43 -21.48 2.21
C ALA A 111 5.12 -22.75 2.71
N GLN A 112 4.72 -23.37 3.82
CA GLN A 112 5.33 -24.62 4.29
C GLN A 112 5.02 -25.82 3.40
N GLU A 113 3.81 -25.87 2.81
CA GLU A 113 3.37 -26.99 1.97
C GLU A 113 3.92 -26.95 0.54
N ALA A 114 4.24 -25.76 0.02
CA ALA A 114 4.71 -25.64 -1.35
C ALA A 114 6.05 -26.40 -1.60
N GLU A 115 6.33 -26.71 -2.87
CA GLU A 115 7.57 -27.40 -3.23
C GLU A 115 8.81 -26.58 -2.88
N HIS A 116 9.85 -27.24 -2.37
CA HIS A 116 11.16 -26.61 -2.12
C HIS A 116 11.99 -26.63 -3.40
N VAL A 117 12.04 -25.48 -4.08
CA VAL A 117 12.83 -25.28 -5.29
C VAL A 117 13.93 -24.28 -5.01
N GLU A 118 15.17 -24.75 -4.91
CA GLU A 118 16.33 -23.88 -4.75
C GLU A 118 16.89 -23.44 -6.11
N ARG A 119 17.13 -22.14 -6.27
CA ARG A 119 17.81 -21.54 -7.42
C ARG A 119 18.87 -20.57 -6.94
N ALA A 120 20.11 -20.74 -7.38
CA ALA A 120 21.25 -19.92 -6.95
C ALA A 120 21.41 -19.81 -5.42
N GLY A 121 21.06 -20.89 -4.68
CA GLY A 121 21.14 -20.93 -3.22
C GLY A 121 20.01 -20.19 -2.49
N LEU A 122 18.94 -19.82 -3.21
CA LEU A 122 17.74 -19.20 -2.65
C LEU A 122 16.53 -20.12 -2.89
N ASP A 123 15.73 -20.31 -1.84
CA ASP A 123 14.36 -20.82 -2.00
C ASP A 123 13.54 -19.87 -2.89
N TRP A 124 13.16 -20.36 -4.06
CA TRP A 124 12.50 -19.57 -5.10
C TRP A 124 11.08 -19.16 -4.70
N TYR A 125 10.38 -19.99 -3.93
CA TYR A 125 9.03 -19.69 -3.47
C TYR A 125 9.05 -18.49 -2.51
N GLY A 126 9.91 -18.52 -1.49
CA GLY A 126 10.08 -17.44 -0.53
C GLY A 126 10.51 -16.12 -1.18
N PHE A 127 11.41 -16.22 -2.17
CA PHE A 127 11.77 -15.06 -3.00
C PHE A 127 10.55 -14.48 -3.72
N VAL A 128 9.80 -15.31 -4.47
CA VAL A 128 8.66 -14.84 -5.28
C VAL A 128 7.52 -14.32 -4.41
N LEU A 129 7.23 -14.99 -3.29
CA LEU A 129 6.17 -14.58 -2.37
C LEU A 129 6.47 -13.19 -1.78
N SER A 130 7.67 -13.00 -1.22
CA SER A 130 8.08 -11.71 -0.68
C SER A 130 8.19 -10.63 -1.76
N PHE A 131 8.72 -10.98 -2.95
CA PHE A 131 8.79 -10.05 -4.08
C PHE A 131 7.42 -9.58 -4.52
N LYS A 132 6.47 -10.49 -4.74
CA LYS A 132 5.11 -10.16 -5.16
C LYS A 132 4.37 -9.36 -4.11
N GLY A 133 4.44 -9.79 -2.84
CA GLY A 133 3.80 -9.08 -1.73
C GLY A 133 4.28 -7.63 -1.66
N VAL A 134 5.60 -7.42 -1.54
CA VAL A 134 6.16 -6.06 -1.46
C VAL A 134 5.91 -5.24 -2.72
N LEU A 135 5.97 -5.85 -3.91
CA LEU A 135 5.72 -5.13 -5.16
C LEU A 135 4.27 -4.66 -5.27
N LEU A 136 3.30 -5.51 -4.90
CA LEU A 136 1.88 -5.18 -4.96
C LEU A 136 1.53 -4.09 -3.94
N GLU A 137 1.83 -4.32 -2.67
CA GLU A 137 1.54 -3.34 -1.62
C GLU A 137 2.33 -2.03 -1.82
N GLY A 138 3.58 -2.14 -2.26
CA GLY A 138 4.42 -0.98 -2.56
C GLY A 138 3.91 -0.17 -3.76
N LEU A 139 3.27 -0.80 -4.75
CA LEU A 139 2.60 -0.08 -5.84
C LEU A 139 1.40 0.71 -5.32
N GLU A 140 0.61 0.15 -4.40
CA GLU A 140 -0.50 0.87 -3.77
C GLU A 140 0.01 2.10 -3.01
N VAL A 141 1.12 1.98 -2.26
CA VAL A 141 1.81 3.12 -1.62
C VAL A 141 2.24 4.18 -2.64
N VAL A 142 2.80 3.79 -3.78
CA VAL A 142 3.19 4.74 -4.84
C VAL A 142 1.97 5.49 -5.37
N PHE A 143 0.85 4.80 -5.62
CA PHE A 143 -0.40 5.44 -6.04
C PHE A 143 -0.92 6.42 -4.99
N ILE A 144 -0.90 6.05 -3.71
CA ILE A 144 -1.29 6.94 -2.60
C ILE A 144 -0.44 8.23 -2.60
N VAL A 145 0.89 8.09 -2.66
CA VAL A 145 1.83 9.23 -2.61
C VAL A 145 1.63 10.14 -3.81
N LEU A 146 1.55 9.58 -5.02
CA LEU A 146 1.35 10.37 -6.23
C LEU A 146 0.01 11.08 -6.20
N THR A 147 -1.03 10.42 -5.72
CA THR A 147 -2.37 10.99 -5.69
C THR A 147 -2.48 12.13 -4.67
N PHE A 148 -2.19 11.86 -3.40
CA PHE A 148 -2.31 12.90 -2.38
C PHE A 148 -1.30 14.03 -2.62
N GLY A 149 -0.08 13.67 -3.04
CA GLY A 149 0.99 14.60 -3.36
C GLY A 149 0.65 15.54 -4.52
N SER A 150 0.11 15.01 -5.62
CA SER A 150 -0.32 15.85 -6.75
C SER A 150 -1.54 16.70 -6.42
N THR A 151 -2.46 16.19 -5.62
CA THR A 151 -3.67 16.91 -5.20
C THR A 151 -3.36 18.13 -4.32
N GLN A 152 -2.46 17.97 -3.34
CA GLN A 152 -2.10 19.04 -2.41
C GLN A 152 -0.87 19.84 -2.83
N GLY A 153 -0.34 19.59 -4.04
CA GLY A 153 0.76 20.35 -4.63
C GLY A 153 2.16 20.01 -4.09
N SER A 154 2.33 18.88 -3.39
CA SER A 154 3.63 18.44 -2.89
C SER A 154 3.78 16.92 -2.78
N ILE A 155 4.30 16.30 -3.84
CA ILE A 155 4.72 14.89 -3.83
C ILE A 155 5.81 14.63 -2.78
N PRO A 156 6.83 15.50 -2.58
CA PRO A 156 7.85 15.26 -1.56
C PRO A 156 7.28 15.16 -0.14
N LEU A 157 6.29 15.98 0.21
CA LEU A 157 5.66 15.91 1.53
C LEU A 157 4.86 14.61 1.73
N ALA A 158 4.12 14.17 0.71
CA ALA A 158 3.42 12.88 0.75
C ALA A 158 4.41 11.71 0.88
N ALA A 159 5.53 11.77 0.15
CA ALA A 159 6.58 10.76 0.22
C ALA A 159 7.23 10.69 1.61
N VAL A 160 7.40 11.82 2.30
CA VAL A 160 7.87 11.83 3.70
C VAL A 160 6.88 11.12 4.62
N GLY A 161 5.58 11.37 4.47
CA GLY A 161 4.53 10.67 5.24
C GLY A 161 4.56 9.17 5.02
N ALA A 162 4.63 8.73 3.76
CA ALA A 162 4.74 7.32 3.42
C ALA A 162 6.02 6.68 3.95
N ALA A 163 7.17 7.33 3.77
CA ALA A 163 8.46 6.83 4.27
C ALA A 163 8.45 6.67 5.80
N ALA A 164 7.90 7.65 6.52
CA ALA A 164 7.76 7.57 7.98
C ALA A 164 6.88 6.39 8.41
N ALA A 165 5.78 6.12 7.69
CA ALA A 165 4.92 4.97 7.95
C ALA A 165 5.65 3.65 7.72
N LEU A 166 6.33 3.50 6.59
CA LEU A 166 7.06 2.27 6.25
C LEU A 166 8.20 1.99 7.23
N ILE A 167 8.96 3.02 7.63
CA ILE A 167 10.02 2.90 8.64
C ILE A 167 9.43 2.47 9.98
N LEU A 168 8.33 3.09 10.41
CA LEU A 168 7.67 2.74 11.66
C LEU A 168 7.17 1.30 11.64
N VAL A 169 6.42 0.90 10.60
CA VAL A 169 5.87 -0.45 10.47
C VAL A 169 6.97 -1.49 10.42
N ALA A 170 8.02 -1.27 9.62
CA ALA A 170 9.17 -2.17 9.57
C ALA A 170 9.88 -2.27 10.93
N GLY A 171 10.10 -1.14 11.61
CA GLY A 171 10.74 -1.09 12.93
C GLY A 171 9.93 -1.84 14.00
N VAL A 172 8.62 -1.63 14.04
CA VAL A 172 7.71 -2.35 14.94
C VAL A 172 7.68 -3.83 14.59
N GLY A 173 7.62 -4.18 13.29
CA GLY A 173 7.67 -5.56 12.82
C GLY A 173 8.94 -6.30 13.25
N VAL A 174 10.10 -5.66 13.18
CA VAL A 174 11.38 -6.22 13.66
C VAL A 174 11.38 -6.40 15.18
N ALA A 175 10.79 -5.47 15.93
CA ALA A 175 10.72 -5.53 17.39
C ALA A 175 9.75 -6.62 17.88
N VAL A 176 8.59 -6.73 17.26
CA VAL A 176 7.51 -7.65 17.65
C VAL A 176 7.73 -9.05 17.08
N ARG A 177 8.33 -9.16 15.89
CA ARG A 177 8.54 -10.42 15.14
C ARG A 177 7.26 -11.24 14.92
N ALA A 178 6.12 -10.56 14.85
CA ALA A 178 4.81 -11.13 14.58
C ALA A 178 3.99 -10.14 13.73
N PRO A 179 2.97 -10.62 13.00
CA PRO A 179 2.04 -9.75 12.28
C PRO A 179 1.40 -8.71 13.23
N LEU A 180 1.12 -7.52 12.70
CA LEU A 180 0.63 -6.39 13.51
C LEU A 180 -0.90 -6.41 13.66
N ALA A 181 -1.46 -7.55 14.08
CA ALA A 181 -2.91 -7.79 14.15
C ALA A 181 -3.68 -6.91 15.16
N ARG A 182 -2.98 -6.21 16.06
CA ARG A 182 -3.61 -5.30 17.04
C ARG A 182 -3.88 -3.90 16.48
N VAL A 183 -3.39 -3.60 15.28
CA VAL A 183 -3.65 -2.31 14.64
C VAL A 183 -5.11 -2.29 14.17
N PRO A 184 -5.87 -1.18 14.39
CA PRO A 184 -7.27 -1.07 13.98
C PRO A 184 -7.38 -0.84 12.46
N GLU A 185 -6.84 -1.75 11.68
CA GLU A 185 -6.69 -1.65 10.23
C GLU A 185 -8.04 -1.54 9.52
N ASN A 186 -9.08 -2.24 9.99
CA ASN A 186 -10.44 -2.09 9.45
C ASN A 186 -10.94 -0.64 9.54
N LEU A 187 -10.63 0.07 10.65
CA LEU A 187 -10.96 1.48 10.82
C LEU A 187 -10.09 2.36 9.90
N MET A 188 -8.81 2.04 9.78
CA MET A 188 -7.90 2.76 8.87
C MET A 188 -8.36 2.63 7.41
N LYS A 189 -8.66 1.42 6.93
CA LYS A 189 -9.23 1.16 5.59
C LYS A 189 -10.56 1.87 5.39
N PHE A 190 -11.40 1.98 6.41
CA PHE A 190 -12.62 2.79 6.34
C PHE A 190 -12.30 4.28 6.14
N ALA A 191 -11.45 4.85 7.01
CA ALA A 191 -11.07 6.26 6.95
C ALA A 191 -10.38 6.61 5.62
N VAL A 192 -9.44 5.75 5.19
CA VAL A 192 -8.76 5.88 3.89
C VAL A 192 -9.75 5.74 2.75
N GLY A 193 -10.67 4.77 2.79
CA GLY A 193 -11.73 4.62 1.79
C GLY A 193 -12.59 5.88 1.65
N VAL A 194 -13.00 6.49 2.76
CA VAL A 194 -13.73 7.77 2.75
C VAL A 194 -12.90 8.89 2.13
N MET A 195 -11.62 9.01 2.50
CA MET A 195 -10.72 10.01 1.93
C MET A 195 -10.56 9.81 0.42
N LEU A 196 -10.23 8.60 -0.04
CA LEU A 196 -10.03 8.28 -1.46
C LEU A 196 -11.30 8.52 -2.27
N THR A 197 -12.48 8.12 -1.78
CA THR A 197 -13.75 8.40 -2.47
C THR A 197 -14.03 9.89 -2.56
N THR A 198 -13.80 10.65 -1.48
CA THR A 198 -14.00 12.10 -1.47
C THR A 198 -13.07 12.80 -2.47
N PHE A 199 -11.77 12.48 -2.42
CA PHE A 199 -10.79 13.01 -3.36
C PHE A 199 -11.07 12.58 -4.80
N GLY A 200 -11.46 11.33 -5.02
CA GLY A 200 -11.82 10.80 -6.33
C GLY A 200 -12.99 11.54 -6.97
N ILE A 201 -14.03 11.86 -6.19
CA ILE A 201 -15.15 12.68 -6.67
C ILE A 201 -14.66 14.07 -7.06
N PHE A 202 -13.90 14.73 -6.18
CA PHE A 202 -13.42 16.10 -6.41
C PHE A 202 -12.50 16.19 -7.64
N TRP A 203 -11.53 15.29 -7.77
CA TRP A 203 -10.58 15.30 -8.89
C TRP A 203 -11.24 14.91 -10.22
N SER A 204 -12.11 13.89 -10.22
CA SER A 204 -12.78 13.47 -11.46
C SER A 204 -13.66 14.59 -12.03
N THR A 205 -14.35 15.32 -11.15
CA THR A 205 -15.24 16.42 -11.52
C THR A 205 -14.46 17.66 -11.95
N GLU A 206 -13.42 18.07 -11.22
CA GLU A 206 -12.55 19.18 -11.64
C GLU A 206 -11.84 18.90 -12.96
N GLY A 207 -11.33 17.67 -13.14
CA GLY A 207 -10.70 17.25 -14.38
C GLY A 207 -11.65 17.28 -15.57
N ALA A 208 -12.94 17.03 -15.33
CA ALA A 208 -14.01 17.12 -16.33
C ALA A 208 -14.52 18.55 -16.58
N GLY A 209 -13.94 19.56 -15.92
CA GLY A 209 -14.28 20.97 -16.11
C GLY A 209 -15.36 21.51 -15.19
N ALA A 210 -15.76 20.78 -14.14
CA ALA A 210 -16.62 21.32 -13.10
C ALA A 210 -15.83 22.31 -12.21
N HIS A 211 -16.48 23.41 -11.83
CA HIS A 211 -15.92 24.39 -10.91
C HIS A 211 -16.69 24.32 -9.59
N TRP A 212 -15.95 24.11 -8.49
CA TRP A 212 -16.50 24.13 -7.14
C TRP A 212 -16.56 25.57 -6.62
N PRO A 213 -17.60 25.95 -5.85
CA PRO A 213 -17.76 27.29 -5.29
C PRO A 213 -16.71 27.66 -4.24
#